data_AF-N1ZFH9-F1
#
_entry.id   AF-N1ZFH9-F1
#
_cell.length_a   1.000
_cell.length_b   1.000
_cell.length_c   1.000
_cell.angle_alpha   90.00
_cell.angle_beta   90.00
_cell.angle_gamma   90.00
#
_symmetry.space_group_name_H-M   'P 1'
#
loop_
_entity.id
_entity.type
_entity.pdbx_description
1 polymer ?
#
loop_
_entity_poly.entity_id
_entity_poly.type
_entity_poly.pdbx_seq_one_letter_code
_entity_poly.pdbx_strand_id
1 'polypeptide(L)' 'MSFIYQDNTQLIVEIKKLLLDNNLSQKELAASLDMVPQAFTKLLGKKNFSFEDAKKILNAMEYDLSIDFVKK' A
#
# COMPACT_ATOMS: atom_id res chain seq x y z
N MET A 1 10.05 8.43 0.20
CA MET A 1 9.74 8.89 -1.18
C MET A 1 8.39 9.60 -1.14
N SER A 2 8.22 10.74 -1.80
CA SER A 2 6.94 11.50 -1.81
C SER A 2 6.44 11.68 -3.24
N PHE A 3 5.13 11.65 -3.43
CA PHE A 3 4.48 11.87 -4.73
C PHE A 3 3.19 12.67 -4.56
N ILE A 4 2.77 13.40 -5.59
CA ILE A 4 1.45 14.04 -5.63
C ILE A 4 0.43 12.97 -6.03
N TYR A 5 -0.55 12.74 -5.16
CA TYR A 5 -1.63 11.79 -5.40
C TYR A 5 -2.47 12.21 -6.61
N GLN A 6 -2.65 11.28 -7.55
CA GLN A 6 -3.49 11.43 -8.74
C GLN A 6 -4.71 10.52 -8.66
N ASP A 7 -4.48 9.23 -8.42
CA ASP A 7 -5.52 8.22 -8.31
C ASP A 7 -5.04 6.98 -7.54
N ASN A 8 -5.98 6.07 -7.26
CA ASN A 8 -5.71 4.83 -6.55
C ASN A 8 -4.76 3.89 -7.31
N THR A 9 -4.74 3.93 -8.65
CA THR A 9 -3.84 3.09 -9.45
C THR A 9 -2.40 3.49 -9.21
N GLN A 10 -2.11 4.80 -9.24
CA GLN A 10 -0.80 5.36 -8.88
C GLN A 10 -0.41 4.93 -7.45
N LEU A 11 -1.30 5.12 -6.47
CA LEU A 11 -1.04 4.74 -5.08
C LEU A 11 -0.67 3.26 -4.91
N ILE A 12 -1.41 2.35 -5.56
CA ILE A 12 -1.14 0.91 -5.54
C ILE A 12 0.21 0.59 -6.19
N VAL A 13 0.57 1.26 -7.28
CA VAL A 13 1.86 1.08 -7.95
C VAL A 13 3.01 1.52 -7.04
N GLU A 14 2.88 2.67 -6.36
CA GLU A 14 3.90 3.14 -5.43
C GLU A 14 4.08 2.19 -4.24
N ILE A 15 2.99 1.66 -3.67
CA ILE A 15 3.06 0.62 -2.61
C ILE A 15 3.79 -0.63 -3.11
N LYS A 16 3.54 -1.07 -4.36
CA LYS A 16 4.23 -2.24 -4.95
C LYS A 16 5.72 -2.01 -5.15
N LYS A 17 6.13 -0.81 -5.56
CA LYS A 17 7.56 -0.45 -5.65
C LYS A 17 8.21 -0.51 -4.27
N LEU A 18 7.52 0.05 -3.27
CA LEU A 18 7.96 0.04 -1.87
C LEU A 18 8.20 -1.39 -1.34
N LEU A 19 7.36 -2.35 -1.73
CA LEU A 19 7.58 -3.77 -1.41
C LEU A 19 8.86 -4.32 -2.03
N LEU A 20 9.10 -4.03 -3.32
CA LEU A 20 10.30 -4.45 -4.02
C LEU A 20 11.56 -3.83 -3.41
N ASP A 21 11.52 -2.54 -3.09
CA ASP A 21 12.64 -1.81 -2.48
C ASP A 21 13.04 -2.38 -1.11
N ASN A 22 12.07 -2.91 -0.35
CA ASN A 22 12.31 -3.56 0.94
C ASN A 22 12.59 -5.07 0.84
N ASN A 23 12.68 -5.63 -0.38
CA ASN A 23 12.79 -7.07 -0.62
C ASN A 23 11.68 -7.89 0.07
N LEU A 24 10.50 -7.29 0.28
CA LEU A 24 9.35 -7.95 0.89
C LEU A 24 8.47 -8.58 -0.19
N SER A 25 8.13 -9.85 0.00
CA SER A 25 7.13 -10.51 -0.84
C SER A 25 5.70 -10.20 -0.38
N GLN A 26 4.75 -10.26 -1.31
CA GLN A 26 3.32 -10.17 -0.97
C GLN A 26 2.88 -11.26 0.02
N LYS A 27 3.56 -12.41 0.03
CA LYS A 27 3.26 -13.53 0.93
C LYS A 27 3.66 -13.20 2.37
N GLU A 28 4.85 -12.63 2.55
CA GLU A 28 5.34 -12.22 3.88
C GLU A 28 4.47 -11.12 4.46
N LEU A 29 4.11 -10.13 3.65
CA LEU A 29 3.25 -9.04 4.11
C LEU A 29 1.81 -9.49 4.37
N ALA A 30 1.28 -10.41 3.56
CA ALA A 30 -0.03 -11.00 3.85
C ALA A 30 0.00 -11.71 5.21
N ALA A 31 1.07 -12.46 5.50
CA ALA A 31 1.22 -13.15 6.78
C ALA A 31 1.31 -12.19 7.97
N SER A 32 2.04 -11.07 7.85
CA SER A 32 2.13 -10.06 8.94
C SER A 32 0.81 -9.32 9.19
N LEU A 33 -0.13 -9.37 8.24
CA LEU A 33 -1.47 -8.82 8.36
C LEU A 33 -2.52 -9.86 8.82
N ASP A 34 -2.10 -11.07 9.17
CA ASP A 34 -2.96 -12.23 9.46
C ASP A 34 -3.91 -12.56 8.29
N MET A 35 -3.40 -12.47 7.06
CA MET A 35 -4.15 -12.70 5.83
C MET A 35 -3.50 -13.76 4.93
N VAL A 36 -4.33 -14.49 4.18
CA VAL A 36 -3.83 -15.37 3.10
C VAL A 36 -3.40 -14.54 1.88
N PRO A 37 -2.39 -14.96 1.10
CA PRO A 37 -1.88 -14.19 -0.05
C PRO A 37 -2.95 -13.76 -1.05
N GLN A 38 -3.93 -14.64 -1.35
CA GLN A 38 -5.05 -14.28 -2.24
C GLN A 38 -5.91 -13.13 -1.71
N ALA A 39 -6.10 -13.04 -0.40
CA ALA A 39 -6.87 -11.96 0.22
C ALA A 39 -6.10 -10.64 0.11
N PHE A 40 -4.77 -10.67 0.22
CA PHE A 40 -3.91 -9.52 0.01
C PHE A 40 -3.92 -9.04 -1.45
N THR A 41 -3.83 -9.96 -2.42
CA THR A 41 -3.98 -9.60 -3.85
C THR A 41 -5.35 -8.97 -4.13
N LYS A 42 -6.43 -9.49 -3.52
CA LYS A 42 -7.76 -8.88 -3.62
C LYS A 42 -7.83 -7.49 -2.96
N LEU A 43 -7.16 -7.30 -1.82
CA LEU A 43 -7.06 -6.00 -1.13
C LEU A 43 -6.46 -4.94 -2.05
N LEU A 44 -5.31 -5.23 -2.66
CA LEU A 44 -4.65 -4.35 -3.62
C LEU A 44 -5.46 -4.11 -4.91
N GLY A 45 -6.38 -5.01 -5.25
CA GLY A 45 -7.22 -4.92 -6.45
C GLY A 45 -8.64 -4.38 -6.20
N LYS A 46 -8.96 -3.92 -4.99
CA LYS A 46 -10.30 -3.39 -4.68
C LYS A 46 -10.58 -2.15 -5.55
N LYS A 47 -11.77 -2.10 -6.17
CA LYS A 47 -12.27 -0.91 -6.88
C LYS A 47 -12.28 0.33 -5.98
N ASN A 48 -12.60 0.15 -4.70
CA ASN A 48 -12.62 1.19 -3.67
C ASN A 48 -11.45 1.03 -2.70
N PHE A 49 -10.22 0.91 -3.21
CA PHE A 49 -9.02 0.94 -2.37
C PHE A 49 -8.95 2.28 -1.61
N SER A 50 -8.89 2.20 -0.29
CA SER A 50 -8.95 3.37 0.60
C SER A 50 -7.58 3.74 1.17
N PHE A 51 -7.44 4.95 1.69
CA PHE A 51 -6.25 5.34 2.46
C PHE A 51 -6.08 4.52 3.75
N GLU A 52 -7.17 3.99 4.33
CA GLU A 52 -7.08 3.08 5.47
C GLU A 52 -6.47 1.73 5.06
N ASP A 53 -6.88 1.17 3.91
CA ASP A 53 -6.26 -0.03 3.35
C ASP A 53 -4.76 0.23 3.10
N ALA A 54 -4.40 1.38 2.50
CA ALA A 54 -3.02 1.78 2.26
C ALA A 54 -2.21 1.89 3.55
N LYS A 55 -2.76 2.59 4.56
CA LYS A 55 -2.12 2.75 5.88
C LYS A 55 -1.89 1.41 6.55
N LYS A 56 -2.87 0.50 6.52
CA LYS A 56 -2.70 -0.86 7.10
C LYS A 56 -1.52 -1.60 6.46
N ILE A 57 -1.40 -1.52 5.14
CA ILE A 57 -0.31 -2.15 4.39
C ILE A 57 1.05 -1.51 4.76
N LEU A 58 1.12 -0.18 4.75
CA LEU A 58 2.33 0.56 5.05
C LEU A 58 2.80 0.32 6.49
N ASN A 59 1.88 0.28 7.46
CA ASN A 59 2.20 -0.03 8.85
C ASN A 59 2.85 -1.41 9.00
N ALA A 60 2.39 -2.41 8.25
CA ALA A 60 2.99 -3.75 8.24
C ALA A 60 4.38 -3.81 7.58
N MET A 61 4.75 -2.75 6.87
CA MET A 61 6.09 -2.53 6.31
C MET A 61 6.93 -1.57 7.17
N GLU A 62 6.44 -1.17 8.35
CA GLU A 62 7.06 -0.15 9.22
C GLU A 62 7.15 1.26 8.58
N TYR A 63 6.16 1.61 7.74
CA TYR A 63 5.99 2.94 7.16
C TYR A 63 4.71 3.62 7.66
N ASP A 64 4.78 4.93 7.86
CA ASP A 64 3.61 5.76 8.12
C ASP A 64 3.06 6.37 6.82
N LEU A 65 1.73 6.35 6.67
CA LEU A 65 1.03 7.12 5.64
C LEU A 65 0.88 8.57 6.09
N SER A 66 1.59 9.50 5.44
CA SER A 66 1.44 10.94 5.62
C SER A 66 0.70 11.56 4.44
N ILE A 67 -0.27 12.43 4.71
CA ILE A 67 -1.05 13.17 3.69
C ILE A 67 -0.83 14.66 3.91
N ASP A 68 -0.48 15.38 2.84
CA ASP A 68 -0.27 16.82 2.83
C ASP A 68 -1.16 17.50 1.77
N PHE A 69 -1.45 18.79 1.96
CA PHE A 69 -2.33 19.58 1.10
C PHE A 69 -1.56 20.71 0.44
N VAL A 70 -1.48 20.68 -0.90
CA VAL A 70 -0.76 21.67 -1.69
C VAL A 70 -1.74 22.57 -2.45
N LYS A 71 -1.49 23.88 -2.45
CA LYS A 71 -2.26 24.83 -3.27
C LYS A 71 -1.99 24.55 -4.75
N LYS A 72 -3.07 24.46 -5.54
CA LYS A 72 -3.00 24.22 -6.98
C LYS A 72 -2.50 25.43 -7.76
#